data_AF-A0A378K1F8-F1
#
_entry.id   AF-A0A378K1F8-F1
#
_cell.length_a   1.000
_cell.length_b   1.000
_cell.length_c   1.000
_cell.angle_alpha   90.00
_cell.angle_beta   90.00
_cell.angle_gamma   90.00
#
_symmetry.space_group_name_H-M   'P 1'
#
loop_
_entity.id
_entity.type
_entity.pdbx_description
1 polymer ?
#
loop_
_entity_poly.entity_id
_entity_poly.type
_entity_poly.pdbx_seq_one_letter_code
_entity_poly.pdbx_strand_id
1 'polypeptide(L)'
;MWYQNIMRNLLEKLPEASRKDGEIFLSKLFLAVKKVDNKPEMEFFLGLIEKSFLKFENEKSGSVTLAKFSRYILGLTLLYLKSSNDLAIWNSDFIPSLTEIKKCLEAEKAGKPFYKFINQLEVETFASLNHQLAIDFNHFSAILKRNSDLKTIQSFTEACKGLGNDVSQGFSQVMQDAEAHMINLQFAVDFDSGFGHESTDENQGNTKLQKPSHVNYMSMSANNLHRLGIFKLLAMSDGLSDQSNLFINQNNELR
;
A
#
# COMPACT_ATOMS: atom_id res chain seq x y z
N MET A 1 10.11 5.94 -4.83
CA MET A 1 9.47 4.60 -4.90
C MET A 1 8.01 4.77 -5.26
N TRP A 2 7.40 3.87 -6.02
CA TRP A 2 6.05 4.06 -6.58
C TRP A 2 5.02 4.43 -5.49
N TYR A 3 5.04 3.72 -4.36
CA TYR A 3 4.14 3.96 -3.24
C TYR A 3 4.31 5.33 -2.58
N GLN A 4 5.54 5.87 -2.54
CA GLN A 4 5.78 7.21 -2.00
C GLN A 4 5.19 8.28 -2.91
N ASN A 5 5.29 8.11 -4.22
CA ASN A 5 4.73 9.05 -5.19
C ASN A 5 3.21 9.13 -5.04
N ILE A 6 2.55 7.97 -4.94
CA ILE A 6 1.10 7.91 -4.72
C ILE A 6 0.72 8.56 -3.37
N MET A 7 1.39 8.20 -2.28
CA MET A 7 1.10 8.75 -0.95
C MET A 7 1.35 10.27 -0.85
N ARG A 8 2.28 10.82 -1.65
CA ARG A 8 2.55 12.26 -1.70
C ARG A 8 1.37 13.07 -2.23
N ASN A 9 0.48 12.49 -3.03
CA ASN A 9 -0.70 13.20 -3.51
C ASN A 9 -1.66 13.55 -2.36
N LEU A 10 -1.67 12.78 -1.27
CA LEU A 10 -2.45 13.12 -0.07
C LEU A 10 -1.92 14.33 0.69
N LEU A 11 -0.70 14.82 0.40
CA LEU A 11 -0.16 16.00 1.07
C LEU A 11 -0.96 17.27 0.75
N GLU A 12 -1.71 17.30 -0.36
CA GLU A 12 -2.60 18.43 -0.66
C GLU A 12 -3.66 18.66 0.43
N LYS A 13 -4.01 17.60 1.17
CA LYS A 13 -5.00 17.60 2.26
C LYS A 13 -4.48 18.32 3.50
N LEU A 14 -3.16 18.46 3.63
CA LEU A 14 -2.52 19.23 4.68
C LEU A 14 -2.54 20.73 4.38
N PRO A 15 -2.63 21.59 5.41
CA PRO A 15 -2.33 23.01 5.27
C PRO A 15 -0.99 23.22 4.58
N GLU A 16 -0.89 24.22 3.72
CA GLU A 16 0.31 24.48 2.91
C GLU A 16 1.58 24.58 3.78
N ALA A 17 1.48 25.26 4.91
CA ALA A 17 2.56 25.41 5.89
C ALA A 17 3.08 24.08 6.46
N SER A 18 2.27 23.01 6.44
CA SER A 18 2.61 21.69 6.99
C SER A 18 2.96 20.65 5.92
N ARG A 19 2.85 20.98 4.62
CA ARG A 19 3.09 20.00 3.54
C ARG A 19 4.51 19.46 3.54
N LYS A 20 5.51 20.33 3.77
CA LYS A 20 6.92 19.94 3.86
C LYS A 20 7.17 18.98 5.02
N ASP A 21 6.56 19.24 6.18
CA ASP A 21 6.67 18.35 7.34
C ASP A 21 5.97 17.01 7.08
N GLY A 22 4.84 17.02 6.36
CA GLY A 22 4.17 15.80 5.91
C GLY A 22 5.02 14.96 4.96
N GLU A 23 5.74 15.60 4.04
CA GLU A 23 6.69 14.93 3.15
C GLU A 23 7.87 14.31 3.90
N ILE A 24 8.43 15.05 4.85
CA ILE A 24 9.51 14.56 5.74
C ILE A 24 8.98 13.37 6.54
N PHE A 25 7.77 13.47 7.11
CA PHE A 25 7.12 12.39 7.83
C PHE A 25 7.02 11.12 6.98
N LEU A 26 6.45 11.19 5.76
CA LEU A 26 6.31 10.02 4.88
C LEU A 26 7.69 9.40 4.57
N SER A 27 8.66 10.23 4.23
CA SER A 27 10.02 9.77 3.89
C SER A 27 10.67 9.04 5.06
N LYS A 28 10.57 9.61 6.27
CA LYS A 28 11.13 9.02 7.49
C LYS A 28 10.36 7.78 7.95
N LEU A 29 9.05 7.74 7.76
CA LEU A 29 8.23 6.57 8.05
C LEU A 29 8.64 5.38 7.20
N PHE A 30 8.79 5.54 5.88
CA PHE A 30 9.22 4.43 5.01
C PHE A 30 10.66 4.00 5.28
N LEU A 31 11.54 4.91 5.72
CA LEU A 31 12.86 4.54 6.23
C LEU A 31 12.76 3.73 7.53
N ALA A 32 11.84 4.07 8.43
CA ALA A 32 11.59 3.29 9.65
C ALA A 32 11.06 1.89 9.33
N VAL A 33 10.12 1.78 8.38
CA VAL A 33 9.63 0.48 7.89
C VAL A 33 10.78 -0.37 7.39
N LYS A 34 11.64 0.15 6.52
CA LYS A 34 12.81 -0.59 5.99
C LYS A 34 13.77 -1.10 7.07
N LYS A 35 13.85 -0.42 8.21
CA LYS A 35 14.69 -0.84 9.36
C LYS A 35 14.05 -1.98 10.15
N VAL A 36 12.73 -2.01 10.25
CA VAL A 36 11.96 -3.06 10.96
C VAL A 36 11.81 -4.29 10.07
N ASP A 37 11.47 -4.07 8.81
CA ASP A 37 11.30 -5.08 7.79
C ASP A 37 11.93 -4.57 6.48
N ASN A 38 13.04 -5.20 6.08
CA ASN A 38 13.79 -4.77 4.91
C ASN A 38 13.15 -5.19 3.58
N LYS A 39 12.13 -6.06 3.62
CA LYS A 39 11.39 -6.54 2.45
C LYS A 39 9.91 -6.71 2.79
N PRO A 40 9.16 -5.61 3.04
CA PRO A 40 7.74 -5.70 3.30
C PRO A 40 6.99 -6.33 2.13
N GLU A 41 6.03 -7.18 2.46
CA GLU A 41 5.15 -7.82 1.48
C GLU A 41 4.30 -6.80 0.71
N MET A 42 3.83 -7.16 -0.49
CA MET A 42 3.09 -6.23 -1.36
C MET A 42 1.80 -5.73 -0.68
N GLU A 43 1.12 -6.62 0.03
CA GLU A 43 -0.09 -6.38 0.82
C GLU A 43 0.07 -5.17 1.77
N PHE A 44 1.26 -4.98 2.34
CA PHE A 44 1.54 -3.83 3.20
C PHE A 44 1.34 -2.52 2.44
N PHE A 45 1.94 -2.39 1.25
CA PHE A 45 1.87 -1.16 0.46
C PHE A 45 0.46 -0.92 -0.07
N LEU A 46 -0.19 -1.97 -0.58
CA LEU A 46 -1.55 -1.89 -1.12
C LEU A 46 -2.54 -1.41 -0.06
N GLY A 47 -2.52 -2.05 1.12
CA GLY A 47 -3.40 -1.71 2.22
C GLY A 47 -3.13 -0.34 2.82
N LEU A 48 -1.86 0.02 2.98
CA LEU A 48 -1.48 1.36 3.46
C LEU A 48 -2.02 2.46 2.55
N ILE A 49 -1.85 2.31 1.23
CA ILE A 49 -2.31 3.31 0.25
C ILE A 49 -3.83 3.36 0.23
N GLU A 50 -4.49 2.21 0.03
CA GLU A 50 -5.95 2.14 -0.12
C GLU A 50 -6.66 2.75 1.09
N LYS A 51 -6.30 2.33 2.30
CA LYS A 51 -6.93 2.85 3.53
C LYS A 51 -6.56 4.30 3.84
N SER A 52 -5.40 4.78 3.39
CA SER A 52 -5.03 6.20 3.52
C SER A 52 -5.87 7.08 2.61
N PHE A 53 -6.06 6.68 1.36
CA PHE A 53 -6.93 7.39 0.42
C PHE A 53 -8.39 7.34 0.87
N LEU A 54 -8.89 6.17 1.30
CA LEU A 54 -10.25 6.04 1.82
C LEU A 54 -10.54 7.04 2.96
N LYS A 55 -9.53 7.30 3.80
CA LYS A 55 -9.65 8.25 4.91
C LYS A 55 -9.64 9.71 4.49
N PHE A 56 -8.87 10.07 3.47
CA PHE A 56 -8.48 11.46 3.22
C PHE A 56 -8.85 12.00 1.83
N GLU A 57 -9.20 11.15 0.86
CA GLU A 57 -9.42 11.59 -0.53
C GLU A 57 -10.57 12.61 -0.64
N ASN A 58 -11.61 12.43 0.18
CA ASN A 58 -12.81 13.28 0.22
C ASN A 58 -12.68 14.44 1.22
N GLU A 59 -11.57 14.54 1.95
CA GLU A 59 -11.31 15.69 2.82
C GLU A 59 -10.96 16.92 1.97
N LYS A 60 -11.37 18.09 2.44
CA LYS A 60 -11.07 19.35 1.75
C LYS A 60 -9.56 19.61 1.78
N SER A 61 -9.00 20.12 0.68
CA SER A 61 -7.59 20.52 0.64
C SER A 61 -7.27 21.51 1.76
N GLY A 62 -6.14 21.31 2.43
CA GLY A 62 -5.73 22.13 3.57
C GLY A 62 -6.47 21.91 4.88
N SER A 63 -7.44 20.98 4.97
CA SER A 63 -8.27 20.80 6.18
C SER A 63 -7.74 19.79 7.19
N VAL A 64 -6.82 18.91 6.79
CA VAL A 64 -6.32 17.82 7.64
C VAL A 64 -5.07 18.27 8.37
N THR A 65 -5.08 18.22 9.70
CA THR A 65 -3.88 18.56 10.49
C THR A 65 -2.77 17.53 10.28
N LEU A 66 -1.51 17.97 10.37
CA LEU A 66 -0.35 17.06 10.30
C LEU A 66 -0.45 15.92 11.32
N ALA A 67 -0.87 16.23 12.56
CA ALA A 67 -1.04 15.21 13.59
C ALA A 67 -2.11 14.16 13.23
N LYS A 68 -3.26 14.56 12.69
CA LYS A 68 -4.32 13.63 12.24
C LYS A 68 -3.81 12.73 11.13
N PHE A 69 -3.15 13.33 10.13
CA PHE A 69 -2.56 12.61 8.99
C PHE A 69 -1.48 11.61 9.44
N SER A 70 -0.47 12.09 10.16
CA SER A 70 0.68 11.28 10.58
C SER A 70 0.29 10.16 11.53
N ARG A 71 -0.62 10.41 12.47
CA ARG A 71 -1.12 9.37 13.38
C ARG A 71 -1.83 8.27 12.61
N TYR A 72 -2.77 8.62 11.75
CA TYR A 72 -3.55 7.62 11.02
C TYR A 72 -2.66 6.74 10.14
N ILE A 73 -1.76 7.35 9.35
CA ILE A 73 -0.83 6.62 8.47
C ILE A 73 0.14 5.76 9.27
N LEU A 74 0.65 6.24 10.41
CA LEU A 74 1.49 5.42 11.29
C LEU A 74 0.69 4.23 11.84
N GLY A 75 -0.54 4.43 12.30
CA GLY A 75 -1.40 3.34 12.76
C GLY A 75 -1.64 2.29 11.68
N LEU A 76 -1.92 2.71 10.43
CA LEU A 76 -2.04 1.79 9.29
C LEU A 76 -0.73 1.05 9.03
N THR A 77 0.40 1.74 9.15
CA THR A 77 1.72 1.13 8.96
C THR A 77 1.96 0.00 9.96
N LEU A 78 1.62 0.22 11.24
CA LEU A 78 1.76 -0.79 12.29
C LEU A 78 0.87 -2.01 12.00
N LEU A 79 -0.39 -1.78 11.64
CA LEU A 79 -1.36 -2.85 11.37
C LEU A 79 -0.96 -3.67 10.15
N TYR A 80 -0.71 -3.00 9.03
CA TYR A 80 -0.45 -3.69 7.78
C TYR A 80 0.87 -4.46 7.84
N LEU A 81 1.94 -3.90 8.41
CA LEU A 81 3.22 -4.59 8.47
C LEU A 81 3.14 -5.86 9.32
N LYS A 82 2.39 -5.83 10.42
CA LYS A 82 2.14 -7.03 11.26
C LYS A 82 1.21 -8.04 10.60
N SER A 83 0.18 -7.56 9.90
CA SER A 83 -0.81 -8.44 9.27
C SER A 83 -0.31 -9.09 7.97
N SER A 84 0.67 -8.48 7.30
CA SER A 84 1.22 -9.00 6.04
C SER A 84 2.46 -9.86 6.25
N ASN A 85 3.13 -9.78 7.40
CA ASN A 85 4.36 -10.52 7.68
C ASN A 85 4.08 -11.74 8.58
N ASP A 86 4.68 -12.88 8.26
CA ASP A 86 4.60 -14.09 9.08
C ASP A 86 5.48 -14.01 10.35
N LEU A 87 6.47 -13.11 10.34
CA LEU A 87 7.33 -12.85 11.49
C LEU A 87 6.61 -11.98 12.53
N ALA A 88 6.87 -12.27 13.81
CA ALA A 88 6.34 -11.48 14.91
C ALA A 88 7.00 -10.09 14.93
N ILE A 89 6.28 -9.09 14.41
CA ILE A 89 6.66 -7.68 14.48
C ILE A 89 5.91 -7.03 15.66
N TRP A 90 6.65 -6.40 16.56
CA TRP A 90 6.13 -5.74 17.75
C TRP A 90 6.20 -4.21 17.60
N ASN A 91 5.34 -3.49 18.31
CA ASN A 91 5.40 -2.03 18.33
C ASN A 91 6.73 -1.50 18.88
N SER A 92 7.39 -2.26 19.76
CA SER A 92 8.72 -1.94 20.28
C SER A 92 9.78 -1.85 19.20
N ASP A 93 9.65 -2.62 18.12
CA ASP A 93 10.66 -2.69 17.04
C ASP A 93 10.70 -1.37 16.25
N PHE A 94 9.58 -0.65 16.21
CA PHE A 94 9.49 0.66 15.57
C PHE A 94 10.07 1.79 16.44
N ILE A 95 10.02 1.68 17.77
CA ILE A 95 10.33 2.80 18.68
C ILE A 95 11.69 3.46 18.39
N PRO A 96 12.80 2.73 18.20
CA PRO A 96 14.10 3.34 17.89
C PRO A 96 14.06 4.20 16.62
N SER A 97 13.28 3.78 15.62
CA SER A 97 13.19 4.39 14.30
C SER A 97 12.18 5.52 14.19
N LEU A 98 11.26 5.66 15.15
CA LEU A 98 10.19 6.68 15.13
C LEU A 98 10.57 8.00 15.83
N THR A 99 11.74 8.08 16.43
CA THR A 99 12.22 9.27 17.16
C THR A 99 12.19 10.54 16.30
N GLU A 100 12.58 10.43 15.03
CA GLU A 100 12.64 11.54 14.08
C GLU A 100 11.27 12.07 13.65
N ILE A 101 10.20 11.27 13.76
CA ILE A 101 8.85 11.66 13.35
C ILE A 101 7.92 11.96 14.54
N LYS A 102 8.41 11.80 15.77
CA LYS A 102 7.64 12.03 17.01
C LYS A 102 6.98 13.40 17.07
N LYS A 103 7.63 14.44 16.53
CA LYS A 103 7.10 15.81 16.47
C LYS A 103 5.83 15.90 15.62
N CYS A 104 5.80 15.20 14.48
CA CYS A 104 4.63 15.17 13.59
C CYS A 104 3.42 14.49 14.24
N LEU A 105 3.67 13.58 15.19
CA LEU A 105 2.64 12.84 15.91
C LEU A 105 2.05 13.63 17.08
N GLU A 106 2.65 14.75 17.47
CA GLU A 106 2.35 15.47 18.71
C GLU A 106 2.24 14.52 19.94
N ALA A 107 3.07 13.48 19.98
CA ALA A 107 2.94 12.40 20.95
C ALA A 107 3.19 12.89 22.40
N GLU A 108 3.95 13.97 22.56
CA GLU A 108 4.27 14.57 23.87
C GLU A 108 3.05 15.26 24.50
N LYS A 109 2.14 15.79 23.68
CA LYS A 109 0.88 16.37 24.16
C LYS A 109 -0.03 15.32 24.80
N ALA A 110 0.19 14.04 24.53
CA ALA A 110 -0.63 12.97 25.05
C ALA A 110 -0.28 12.57 26.50
N GLY A 111 0.78 13.13 27.10
CA GLY A 111 1.12 12.95 28.52
C GLY A 111 1.46 11.52 28.94
N LYS A 112 1.69 10.61 27.99
CA LYS A 112 1.94 9.18 28.23
C LYS A 112 3.25 8.71 27.59
N PRO A 113 3.87 7.63 28.11
CA PRO A 113 5.04 7.03 27.49
C PRO A 113 4.81 6.70 26.02
N PHE A 114 5.84 6.92 25.19
CA PHE A 114 5.71 6.81 23.74
C PHE A 114 5.23 5.42 23.27
N TYR A 115 5.69 4.34 23.90
CA TYR A 115 5.22 2.99 23.57
C TYR A 115 3.70 2.81 23.82
N LYS A 116 3.15 3.40 24.90
CA LYS A 116 1.70 3.37 25.17
C LYS A 116 0.94 4.16 24.12
N PHE A 117 1.51 5.28 23.67
CA PHE A 117 0.94 6.06 22.57
C PHE A 117 0.89 5.25 21.27
N ILE A 118 1.96 4.53 20.93
CA ILE A 118 1.99 3.69 19.73
C ILE A 118 0.99 2.54 19.82
N ASN A 119 0.90 1.85 20.96
CA ASN A 119 -0.09 0.77 21.16
C ASN A 119 -1.53 1.29 21.03
N GLN A 120 -1.84 2.44 21.65
CA GLN A 120 -3.16 3.04 21.53
C GLN A 120 -3.48 3.45 20.10
N LEU A 121 -2.49 4.00 19.39
CA LEU A 121 -2.66 4.43 18.00
C LEU A 121 -3.01 3.26 17.09
N GLU A 122 -2.34 2.11 17.26
CA GLU A 122 -2.67 0.88 16.51
C GLU A 122 -4.11 0.44 16.76
N VAL A 123 -4.53 0.38 18.02
CA VAL A 123 -5.89 -0.05 18.41
C VAL A 123 -6.95 0.92 17.89
N GLU A 124 -6.73 2.23 18.03
CA GLU A 124 -7.64 3.26 17.52
C GLU A 124 -7.78 3.20 16.00
N THR A 125 -6.67 3.01 15.28
CA THR A 125 -6.74 2.87 13.83
C THR A 125 -7.50 1.60 13.44
N PHE A 126 -7.25 0.46 14.10
CA PHE A 126 -7.95 -0.79 13.80
C PHE A 126 -9.46 -0.68 14.06
N ALA A 127 -9.84 -0.06 15.17
CA ALA A 127 -11.24 0.24 15.48
C ALA A 127 -11.85 1.19 14.44
N SER A 128 -11.12 2.21 13.99
CA SER A 128 -11.60 3.16 12.97
C SER A 128 -11.84 2.54 11.59
N LEU A 129 -11.24 1.36 11.33
CA LEU A 129 -11.48 0.55 10.13
C LEU A 129 -12.64 -0.43 10.31
N ASN A 130 -13.38 -0.37 11.43
CA ASN A 130 -14.33 -1.41 11.82
C ASN A 130 -13.70 -2.82 11.79
N HIS A 131 -12.41 -2.90 12.13
CA HIS A 131 -11.60 -4.12 12.11
C HIS A 131 -11.42 -4.76 10.73
N GLN A 132 -11.70 -4.04 9.64
CA GLN A 132 -11.57 -4.53 8.26
C GLN A 132 -10.23 -4.11 7.64
N LEU A 133 -9.31 -5.08 7.51
CA LEU A 133 -8.01 -4.89 6.86
C LEU A 133 -8.00 -5.35 5.39
N ALA A 134 -9.10 -5.95 4.91
CA ALA A 134 -9.21 -6.36 3.52
C ALA A 134 -9.06 -5.15 2.60
N ILE A 135 -8.25 -5.34 1.56
CA ILE A 135 -7.97 -4.31 0.55
C ILE A 135 -9.13 -4.30 -0.43
N ASP A 136 -9.73 -3.13 -0.64
CA ASP A 136 -10.65 -2.94 -1.75
C ASP A 136 -9.85 -2.71 -3.03
N PHE A 137 -9.69 -3.78 -3.82
CA PHE A 137 -8.92 -3.73 -5.06
C PHE A 137 -9.56 -2.85 -6.15
N ASN A 138 -10.88 -2.68 -6.15
CA ASN A 138 -11.54 -1.77 -7.09
C ASN A 138 -11.21 -0.32 -6.76
N HIS A 139 -11.28 0.01 -5.46
CA HIS A 139 -10.88 1.32 -4.97
C HIS A 139 -9.38 1.58 -5.23
N PHE A 140 -8.52 0.60 -4.96
CA PHE A 140 -7.08 0.70 -5.24
C PHE A 140 -6.78 0.92 -6.72
N SER A 141 -7.45 0.22 -7.64
CA SER A 141 -7.33 0.46 -9.08
C SER A 141 -7.72 1.89 -9.46
N ALA A 142 -8.77 2.44 -8.86
CA ALA A 142 -9.17 3.83 -9.09
C ALA A 142 -8.12 4.83 -8.57
N ILE A 143 -7.51 4.55 -7.41
CA ILE A 143 -6.40 5.35 -6.87
C ILE A 143 -5.24 5.35 -7.87
N LEU A 144 -4.79 4.18 -8.33
CA LEU A 144 -3.68 4.06 -9.29
C LEU A 144 -3.91 4.90 -10.55
N LYS A 145 -5.09 4.77 -11.17
CA LYS A 145 -5.45 5.49 -12.39
C LYS A 145 -5.46 7.01 -12.23
N ARG A 146 -5.79 7.52 -11.04
CA ARG A 146 -5.88 8.97 -10.77
C ARG A 146 -4.57 9.58 -10.29
N ASN A 147 -3.68 8.77 -9.70
CA ASN A 147 -2.55 9.24 -8.90
C ASN A 147 -1.18 8.80 -9.41
N SER A 148 -1.12 8.09 -10.55
CA SER A 148 0.13 7.59 -11.11
C SER A 148 0.48 8.31 -12.41
N ASP A 149 1.72 8.78 -12.49
CA ASP A 149 2.36 9.07 -13.78
C ASP A 149 2.90 7.77 -14.41
N LEU A 150 3.38 7.88 -15.65
CA LEU A 150 3.91 6.74 -16.40
C LEU A 150 5.02 6.00 -15.62
N LYS A 151 5.92 6.76 -15.00
CA LYS A 151 7.03 6.20 -14.22
C LYS A 151 6.55 5.46 -12.97
N THR A 152 5.53 5.98 -12.30
CA THR A 152 4.94 5.42 -11.09
C THR A 152 4.21 4.13 -11.40
N ILE A 153 3.39 4.11 -12.45
CA ILE A 153 2.66 2.88 -12.84
C ILE A 153 3.61 1.79 -13.35
N GLN A 154 4.66 2.14 -14.13
CA GLN A 154 5.71 1.21 -14.54
C GLN A 154 6.45 0.61 -13.33
N SER A 155 6.77 1.46 -12.34
CA SER A 155 7.45 1.01 -11.12
C SER A 155 6.56 0.09 -10.27
N PHE A 156 5.24 0.33 -10.26
CA PHE A 156 4.26 -0.54 -9.60
C PHE A 156 4.14 -1.89 -10.31
N THR A 157 3.95 -1.89 -11.64
CA THR A 157 3.80 -3.12 -12.41
C THR A 157 5.05 -3.99 -12.32
N GLU A 158 6.24 -3.39 -12.40
CA GLU A 158 7.52 -4.10 -12.19
C GLU A 158 7.62 -4.70 -10.79
N ALA A 159 7.25 -3.96 -9.75
CA ALA A 159 7.30 -4.45 -8.37
C ALA A 159 6.34 -5.62 -8.11
N CYS A 160 5.30 -5.77 -8.94
CA CYS A 160 4.34 -6.87 -8.86
C CYS A 160 4.69 -8.05 -9.78
N LYS A 161 5.73 -7.95 -10.63
CA LYS A 161 6.15 -9.06 -11.47
C LYS A 161 6.64 -10.21 -10.60
N GLY A 162 6.11 -11.40 -10.86
CA GLY A 162 6.53 -12.62 -10.16
C GLY A 162 5.79 -12.91 -8.86
N LEU A 163 4.75 -12.15 -8.49
CA LEU A 163 3.86 -12.48 -7.36
C LEU A 163 2.97 -13.73 -7.59
N GLY A 164 3.24 -14.51 -8.64
CA GLY A 164 2.66 -15.83 -8.89
C GLY A 164 1.23 -15.82 -9.47
N ASN A 165 0.75 -17.00 -9.87
CA ASN A 165 -0.62 -17.21 -10.36
C ASN A 165 -1.64 -17.40 -9.22
N ASP A 166 -1.19 -17.55 -7.97
CA ASP A 166 -2.03 -17.78 -6.78
C ASP A 166 -2.46 -16.47 -6.12
N VAL A 167 -2.62 -15.41 -6.90
CA VAL A 167 -3.15 -14.12 -6.44
C VAL A 167 -4.67 -14.12 -6.51
N SER A 168 -5.33 -13.31 -5.67
CA SER A 168 -6.79 -13.18 -5.76
C SER A 168 -7.21 -12.57 -7.10
N GLN A 169 -8.40 -12.95 -7.56
CA GLN A 169 -9.00 -12.40 -8.78
C GLN A 169 -9.05 -10.86 -8.76
N GLY A 170 -9.30 -10.25 -7.58
CA GLY A 170 -9.29 -8.79 -7.42
C GLY A 170 -7.91 -8.19 -7.71
N PHE A 171 -6.84 -8.80 -7.23
CA PHE A 171 -5.48 -8.36 -7.54
C PHE A 171 -5.11 -8.60 -9.01
N SER A 172 -5.53 -9.72 -9.60
CA SER A 172 -5.36 -9.94 -11.04
C SER A 172 -6.00 -8.84 -11.88
N GLN A 173 -7.19 -8.37 -11.47
CA GLN A 173 -7.86 -7.25 -12.14
C GLN A 173 -7.08 -5.94 -11.96
N VAL A 174 -6.53 -5.66 -10.77
CA VAL A 174 -5.66 -4.49 -10.55
C VAL A 174 -4.47 -4.51 -11.51
N MET A 175 -3.85 -5.66 -11.71
CA MET A 175 -2.71 -5.79 -12.63
C MET A 175 -3.11 -5.52 -14.08
N GLN A 176 -4.22 -6.08 -14.55
CA GLN A 176 -4.75 -5.80 -15.90
C GLN A 176 -5.08 -4.31 -16.08
N ASP A 177 -5.73 -3.71 -15.08
CA ASP A 177 -6.08 -2.30 -15.08
C ASP A 177 -4.84 -1.39 -15.10
N ALA A 178 -3.80 -1.75 -14.35
CA ALA A 178 -2.54 -1.02 -14.30
C ALA A 178 -1.78 -1.11 -15.63
N GLU A 179 -1.74 -2.28 -16.26
CA GLU A 179 -1.14 -2.47 -17.59
C GLU A 179 -1.86 -1.66 -18.67
N ALA A 180 -3.19 -1.72 -18.69
CA ALA A 180 -4.00 -0.92 -19.62
C ALA A 180 -3.77 0.58 -19.42
N HIS A 181 -3.70 1.04 -18.16
CA HIS A 181 -3.43 2.45 -17.85
C HIS A 181 -2.02 2.87 -18.27
N MET A 182 -1.01 2.01 -18.05
CA MET A 182 0.37 2.24 -18.49
C MET A 182 0.47 2.41 -20.01
N ILE A 183 -0.22 1.56 -20.78
CA ILE A 183 -0.28 1.66 -22.25
C ILE A 183 -0.87 3.01 -22.67
N ASN A 184 -1.99 3.42 -22.06
CA ASN A 184 -2.63 4.70 -22.37
C ASN A 184 -1.71 5.90 -22.07
N LEU A 185 -0.99 5.86 -20.94
CA LEU A 185 -0.02 6.90 -20.59
C LEU A 185 1.18 6.93 -21.55
N GLN A 186 1.65 5.77 -22.03
CA GLN A 186 2.73 5.70 -23.00
C GLN A 186 2.33 6.36 -24.32
N PHE A 187 1.13 6.06 -24.83
CA PHE A 187 0.63 6.71 -26.04
C PHE A 187 0.54 8.24 -25.88
N ALA A 188 0.04 8.74 -24.75
CA ALA A 188 -0.06 10.18 -24.52
C ALA A 188 1.32 10.88 -24.59
N VAL A 189 2.35 10.27 -23.98
CA VAL A 189 3.73 10.79 -24.03
C VAL A 189 4.29 10.80 -25.45
N ASP A 190 4.05 9.71 -26.21
CA ASP A 190 4.55 9.59 -27.57
C ASP A 190 3.89 10.64 -28.50
N PHE A 191 2.60 10.94 -28.32
CA PHE A 191 1.88 11.99 -29.06
C PHE A 191 2.39 13.40 -28.72
N ASP A 192 2.64 13.71 -27.45
CA ASP A 192 3.15 15.02 -27.04
C ASP A 192 4.59 15.27 -27.53
N SER A 193 5.39 14.21 -27.69
CA SER A 193 6.75 14.29 -28.24
C SER A 193 6.81 14.50 -29.75
N GLY A 194 5.72 14.23 -30.48
CA GLY A 194 5.62 14.29 -31.94
C GLY A 194 5.38 15.68 -32.55
N PHE A 195 5.06 16.70 -31.74
CA PHE A 195 4.77 18.06 -32.21
C PHE A 195 5.91 19.08 -32.01
N GLY A 196 7.08 18.63 -31.55
CA GLY A 196 8.24 19.46 -31.28
C GLY A 196 9.42 19.21 -32.21
N HIS A 197 9.26 19.35 -33.53
CA HIS A 197 10.38 19.71 -34.42
C HIS A 197 9.89 20.09 -35.84
N GLU A 198 9.89 21.39 -36.15
CA GLU A 198 10.13 21.84 -37.51
C GLU A 198 11.63 21.77 -37.81
N SER A 199 11.94 21.02 -38.88
CA SER A 199 13.06 21.12 -39.82
C SER A 199 14.51 21.20 -39.30
N THR A 200 15.26 20.12 -39.52
CA THR A 200 16.42 20.20 -40.44
C THR A 200 16.76 18.83 -41.06
N ASP A 201 17.11 18.92 -42.33
CA ASP A 201 17.47 17.96 -43.38
C ASP A 201 18.04 16.56 -43.08
N GLU A 202 17.62 15.65 -43.98
CA GLU A 202 18.36 14.59 -44.67
C GLU A 202 19.69 14.10 -44.07
N ASN A 203 19.73 12.83 -43.62
CA ASN A 203 20.47 11.78 -44.32
C ASN A 203 20.33 10.37 -43.72
N GLN A 204 20.19 9.43 -44.65
CA GLN A 204 20.46 7.98 -44.66
C GLN A 204 21.00 7.27 -43.40
N GLY A 205 20.47 6.06 -43.14
CA GLY A 205 21.23 5.02 -42.45
C GLY A 205 20.43 3.84 -41.91
N ASN A 206 20.41 2.73 -42.65
CA ASN A 206 20.02 1.38 -42.21
C ASN A 206 20.30 1.07 -40.73
N THR A 207 19.37 0.47 -39.98
CA THR A 207 19.69 -0.71 -39.15
C THR A 207 18.46 -1.58 -38.80
N LYS A 208 18.73 -2.89 -38.80
CA LYS A 208 17.87 -4.07 -38.62
C LYS A 208 16.97 -4.10 -37.39
N LEU A 209 15.78 -4.70 -37.58
CA LEU A 209 15.04 -5.42 -36.54
C LEU A 209 15.96 -6.43 -35.84
N GLN A 210 16.17 -6.27 -34.53
CA GLN A 210 16.65 -7.34 -33.66
C GLN A 210 15.48 -7.91 -32.86
N LYS A 211 15.19 -9.20 -33.11
CA LYS A 211 14.44 -10.08 -32.19
C LYS A 211 15.22 -10.21 -30.87
N PRO A 212 14.56 -10.20 -29.71
CA PRO A 212 15.14 -10.80 -28.52
C PRO A 212 14.99 -12.33 -28.57
N SER A 213 16.14 -12.98 -28.51
CA SER A 213 16.34 -14.42 -28.34
C SER A 213 16.00 -14.89 -26.92
N HIS A 214 15.36 -16.06 -26.85
CA HIS A 214 15.37 -17.06 -25.78
C HIS A 214 15.61 -16.60 -24.32
N VAL A 215 14.52 -16.61 -23.55
CA VAL A 215 14.55 -16.64 -22.08
C VAL A 215 14.83 -18.07 -21.63
N ASN A 216 15.94 -18.27 -20.92
CA ASN A 216 16.23 -19.46 -20.15
C ASN A 216 15.24 -19.54 -18.97
N TYR A 217 14.43 -20.60 -18.94
CA TYR A 217 13.67 -20.99 -17.76
C TYR A 217 14.65 -21.53 -16.71
N MET A 218 14.68 -20.92 -15.53
CA MET A 218 15.22 -21.58 -14.33
C MET A 218 14.20 -21.56 -13.19
N SER A 219 13.73 -22.78 -12.92
CA SER A 219 13.31 -23.38 -11.66
C SER A 219 12.55 -22.52 -10.64
N MET A 220 11.24 -22.76 -10.60
CA MET A 220 10.35 -22.39 -9.50
C MET A 220 10.82 -23.03 -8.17
N SER A 221 10.86 -22.21 -7.12
CA SER A 221 10.84 -22.68 -5.73
C SER A 221 9.38 -22.81 -5.29
N ALA A 222 9.05 -23.96 -4.71
CA ALA A 222 7.70 -24.35 -4.33
C ALA A 222 7.18 -23.64 -3.08
N ASN A 223 5.87 -23.40 -3.08
CA ASN A 223 4.96 -23.22 -1.94
C ASN A 223 5.23 -22.07 -0.96
N ASN A 224 4.80 -20.86 -1.33
CA ASN A 224 4.22 -19.90 -0.39
C ASN A 224 2.88 -19.45 -0.97
N LEU A 225 1.77 -19.85 -0.34
CA LEU A 225 0.43 -19.39 -0.70
C LEU A 225 0.38 -17.87 -0.45
N HIS A 226 0.34 -17.05 -1.50
CA HIS A 226 0.40 -15.59 -1.37
C HIS A 226 -0.82 -15.05 -0.61
N ARG A 227 -0.62 -14.21 0.41
CA ARG A 227 -1.70 -13.71 1.30
C ARG A 227 -2.75 -12.85 0.59
N LEU A 228 -2.45 -12.35 -0.61
CA LEU A 228 -3.42 -11.77 -1.55
C LEU A 228 -4.64 -12.67 -1.79
N GLY A 229 -4.50 -14.00 -1.68
CA GLY A 229 -5.60 -14.97 -1.73
C GLY A 229 -6.36 -15.16 -0.40
N ILE A 230 -5.75 -14.88 0.75
CA ILE A 230 -6.31 -15.14 2.09
C ILE A 230 -7.39 -14.12 2.49
N PHE A 231 -7.41 -12.93 1.89
CA PHE A 231 -8.46 -11.93 2.16
C PHE A 231 -9.89 -12.35 1.76
N LYS A 232 -10.04 -13.51 1.09
CA LYS A 232 -11.34 -14.16 0.86
C LYS A 232 -11.99 -14.68 2.16
N LEU A 233 -11.22 -15.08 3.17
CA LEU A 233 -11.74 -15.76 4.36
C LEU A 233 -12.38 -14.82 5.41
N LEU A 234 -12.01 -13.53 5.41
CA LEU A 234 -12.61 -12.54 6.32
C LEU A 234 -13.83 -11.83 5.73
N ALA A 235 -14.00 -11.82 4.41
CA ALA A 235 -15.15 -11.22 3.73
C ALA A 235 -16.36 -12.16 3.62
N MET A 236 -16.19 -13.47 3.87
CA MET A 236 -17.27 -14.47 3.84
C MET A 236 -17.75 -14.91 5.23
N SER A 237 -17.30 -14.26 6.31
CA SER A 237 -17.73 -14.56 7.69
C SER A 237 -19.18 -14.15 8.01
N ASP A 238 -19.87 -13.39 7.15
CA ASP A 238 -21.29 -13.02 7.36
C ASP A 238 -22.27 -14.15 6.97
N GLY A 239 -21.78 -15.38 6.78
CA GLY A 239 -22.57 -16.54 6.36
C GLY A 239 -22.58 -17.76 7.28
N LEU A 240 -22.05 -17.68 8.51
CA LEU A 240 -22.05 -18.81 9.47
C LEU A 240 -22.62 -18.42 10.84
N SER A 241 -23.79 -17.79 10.86
CA SER A 241 -24.70 -17.91 12.00
C SER A 241 -25.57 -19.15 11.76
N ASP A 242 -25.22 -20.29 12.38
CA ASP A 242 -26.17 -21.36 12.81
C ASP A 242 -25.52 -22.72 13.13
N GLN A 243 -24.24 -22.78 13.57
CA GLN A 243 -23.68 -24.05 14.08
C GLN A 243 -22.92 -23.96 15.42
N SER A 244 -23.05 -22.87 16.18
CA SER A 244 -22.46 -22.77 17.53
C SER A 244 -23.34 -23.29 18.67
N ASN A 245 -24.56 -23.77 18.40
CA ASN A 245 -25.48 -24.28 19.43
C ASN A 245 -25.48 -25.81 19.62
N LEU A 246 -24.53 -26.55 19.04
CA LEU A 246 -24.50 -28.02 19.16
C LEU A 246 -23.39 -28.62 20.03
N PHE A 247 -22.57 -27.82 20.73
CA PHE A 247 -21.44 -28.34 21.52
C PHE A 247 -21.41 -27.95 23.02
N ILE A 248 -22.49 -27.43 23.59
CA ILE A 248 -22.53 -27.05 25.02
C ILE A 248 -23.38 -27.99 25.91
N ASN A 249 -23.98 -29.07 25.38
CA ASN A 249 -24.90 -29.90 26.17
C ASN A 249 -24.59 -31.41 26.22
N GLN A 250 -23.33 -31.80 26.53
CA GLN A 250 -23.00 -33.20 26.84
C GLN A 250 -21.97 -33.42 27.97
N ASN A 251 -21.88 -32.53 28.97
CA ASN A 251 -20.99 -32.77 30.13
C ASN A 251 -21.64 -32.52 31.51
N ASN A 252 -22.96 -32.71 31.62
CA ASN A 252 -23.63 -32.82 32.91
C ASN A 252 -24.63 -33.97 32.88
N GLU A 253 -24.13 -35.20 32.93
CA GLU A 253 -24.85 -36.37 33.47
C GLU A 253 -23.86 -37.54 33.59
N LEU A 254 -23.35 -37.78 34.80
CA LEU A 254 -23.18 -39.10 35.44
C LEU A 254 -22.17 -39.02 36.60
N ARG A 255 -22.74 -39.00 37.81
CA ARG A 255 -22.25 -39.51 39.10
C ARG A 255 -21.06 -38.84 39.78
#